data_AF-A0A7C3CTG5-F1
#
_entry.id   AF-A0A7C3CTG5-F1
#
_cell.length_a   1.000
_cell.length_b   1.000
_cell.length_c   1.000
_cell.angle_alpha   90.00
_cell.angle_beta   90.00
_cell.angle_gamma   90.00
#
_symmetry.space_group_name_H-M   'P 1'
#
loop_
_entity.id
_entity.type
_entity.pdbx_description
1 polymer ?
#
loop_
_entity_poly.entity_id
_entity_poly.type
_entity_poly.pdbx_seq_one_letter_code
_entity_poly.pdbx_strand_id
1 'polypeptide(L)'
;MQEFKDWIGRKGVIDLAVAFIMAGAIGAVVTSLIEDIIMPLVGLIIGGVDLAGLSFMVRDAEVTYGNFIQAIVLFLIIGYVMFRLAK
;
A
#
# COMPACT_ATOMS: atom_id res chain seq x y z
N MET A 1 -12.37 30.68 14.44
CA MET A 1 -10.98 30.70 13.88
C MET A 1 -9.91 30.67 14.97
N GLN A 2 -10.00 31.48 16.03
CA GLN A 2 -9.08 31.42 17.18
C GLN A 2 -9.04 30.01 17.81
N GLU A 3 -10.21 29.46 18.14
CA GLU A 3 -10.34 28.12 18.75
C GLU A 3 -9.77 26.99 17.90
N PHE A 4 -9.84 27.11 16.58
CA PHE A 4 -9.27 26.13 15.66
C PHE A 4 -7.73 26.21 15.63
N LYS A 5 -7.17 27.42 15.66
CA LYS A 5 -5.72 27.61 15.81
C LYS A 5 -5.21 27.11 17.15
N ASP A 6 -5.95 27.36 18.22
CA ASP A 6 -5.64 26.87 19.57
C ASP A 6 -5.81 25.35 19.71
N TRP A 7 -6.65 24.74 18.87
CA TRP A 7 -6.80 23.28 18.79
C TRP A 7 -5.66 22.62 18.01
N ILE A 8 -5.28 23.14 16.83
CA ILE A 8 -4.16 22.62 16.03
C ILE A 8 -2.81 22.86 16.70
N GLY A 9 -2.65 24.00 17.40
CA GLY A 9 -1.41 24.34 18.10
C GLY A 9 -1.10 23.43 19.29
N ARG A 10 -2.02 22.53 19.68
CA ARG A 10 -1.77 21.55 20.73
C ARG A 10 -0.75 20.52 20.23
N LYS A 11 0.30 20.30 21.01
CA LYS A 11 1.33 19.29 20.75
C LYS A 11 0.75 17.92 20.35
N GLY A 12 -0.31 17.47 21.02
CA GLY A 12 -0.96 16.18 20.71
C GLY A 12 -1.61 16.08 19.32
N VAL A 13 -2.10 17.19 18.75
CA VAL A 13 -2.69 17.21 17.40
C VAL A 13 -1.60 17.20 16.33
N ILE A 14 -0.50 17.95 16.58
CA ILE A 14 0.67 17.98 15.70
C ILE A 14 1.35 16.60 15.66
N ASP A 15 1.58 15.98 16.82
CA ASP A 15 2.20 14.66 16.91
C ASP A 15 1.36 13.59 16.18
N LEU A 16 0.02 13.67 16.29
CA LEU A 16 -0.90 12.80 15.55
C LEU A 16 -0.81 13.03 14.04
N ALA A 17 -0.79 14.27 13.59
CA ALA A 17 -0.69 14.62 12.17
C ALA A 17 0.62 14.09 11.56
N VAL A 18 1.74 14.25 12.28
CA VAL A 18 3.04 13.73 11.86
C VAL A 18 3.02 12.21 11.77
N ALA A 19 2.43 11.52 12.77
CA ALA A 19 2.31 10.07 12.75
C ALA A 19 1.54 9.55 11.53
N PHE A 20 0.42 10.20 11.16
CA PHE A 20 -0.36 9.83 9.98
C PHE A 20 0.39 10.08 8.66
N ILE A 21 1.07 11.22 8.53
CA ILE A 21 1.89 11.52 7.34
C ILE A 21 3.01 10.49 7.18
N MET A 22 3.70 10.17 8.26
CA MET A 22 4.78 9.17 8.25
C MET A 22 4.26 7.77 7.93
N ALA A 23 3.10 7.37 8.48
CA ALA A 23 2.47 6.10 8.16
C ALA A 23 2.11 6.01 6.67
N GLY A 24 1.55 7.08 6.09
CA GLY A 24 1.25 7.15 4.67
C GLY A 24 2.49 7.08 3.78
N ALA A 25 3.56 7.79 4.14
CA ALA A 25 4.82 7.80 3.40
C ALA A 25 5.50 6.42 3.39
N ILE A 26 5.54 5.72 4.54
CA ILE A 26 6.08 4.36 4.62
C ILE A 26 5.25 3.40 3.75
N GLY A 27 3.92 3.50 3.82
CA GLY A 27 3.03 2.72 2.96
C GLY A 27 3.36 2.89 1.48
N ALA A 28 3.50 4.12 1.00
CA ALA A 28 3.85 4.41 -0.39
C ALA A 28 5.20 3.81 -0.82
N VAL A 29 6.22 3.87 0.03
CA VAL A 29 7.55 3.29 -0.26
C VAL A 29 7.46 1.76 -0.36
N VAL A 30 6.73 1.11 0.55
CA VAL A 30 6.58 -0.35 0.52
C VAL A 30 5.73 -0.79 -0.67
N THR A 31 4.68 -0.04 -1.01
CA THR A 31 3.89 -0.27 -2.23
C THR A 31 4.78 -0.20 -3.46
N SER A 32 5.53 0.88 -3.68
CA SER A 32 6.44 0.99 -4.83
C SER A 32 7.45 -0.15 -4.88
N LEU A 33 8.04 -0.57 -3.75
CA LEU A 33 8.92 -1.73 -3.71
C LEU A 33 8.23 -3.00 -4.24
N ILE A 34 6.97 -3.21 -3.88
CA ILE A 34 6.25 -4.42 -4.28
C ILE A 34 5.80 -4.34 -5.73
N GLU A 35 5.19 -3.23 -6.13
CA GLU A 35 4.63 -3.06 -7.47
C GLU A 35 5.71 -2.89 -8.53
N ASP A 36 6.76 -2.12 -8.25
CA ASP A 36 7.77 -1.75 -9.25
C ASP A 36 8.95 -2.73 -9.30
N ILE A 37 9.20 -3.48 -8.22
CA ILE A 37 10.37 -4.37 -8.12
C ILE A 37 9.95 -5.83 -7.91
N ILE A 38 9.20 -6.14 -6.85
CA ILE A 38 8.89 -7.54 -6.51
C ILE A 38 7.96 -8.18 -7.55
N MET A 39 6.87 -7.51 -7.95
CA MET A 39 5.87 -8.05 -8.87
C MET A 39 6.45 -8.38 -10.26
N PRO A 40 7.24 -7.49 -10.90
CA PRO A 40 7.93 -7.81 -12.15
C PRO A 40 8.88 -9.01 -12.02
N LEU A 41 9.65 -9.08 -10.92
CA LEU A 41 10.56 -10.20 -10.67
C LEU A 41 9.81 -11.53 -10.48
N VAL A 42 8.69 -11.51 -9.76
CA VAL A 42 7.83 -12.68 -9.57
C VAL A 42 7.18 -13.10 -10.90
N GLY A 43 6.71 -12.15 -11.71
CA GLY A 43 6.15 -12.41 -13.04
C GLY A 43 7.17 -13.07 -13.98
N LEU A 44 8.45 -12.65 -13.92
CA LEU A 44 9.53 -13.29 -14.67
C LEU A 44 9.75 -14.75 -14.27
N ILE A 45 9.68 -15.06 -12.96
CA ILE A 45 9.90 -16.42 -12.44
C ILE A 45 8.73 -17.35 -12.77
N ILE A 46 7.49 -16.85 -12.84
CA ILE A 46 6.27 -17.64 -13.11
C ILE A 46 6.07 -17.88 -14.62
N GLY A 47 7.02 -17.45 -15.47
CA GLY A 47 7.00 -17.73 -16.92
C GLY A 47 6.61 -16.52 -17.77
N GLY A 48 6.84 -15.30 -17.29
CA GLY A 48 6.55 -14.07 -18.02
C GLY A 48 5.09 -13.64 -17.99
N VAL A 49 4.29 -14.23 -17.09
CA VAL A 49 2.91 -13.82 -16.87
C VAL A 49 2.93 -12.59 -15.97
N ASP A 50 2.47 -11.46 -16.50
CA ASP A 50 2.18 -10.29 -15.69
C ASP A 50 0.97 -10.60 -14.80
N LEU A 51 1.23 -10.82 -13.51
CA LEU A 51 0.18 -11.08 -12.53
C LEU A 51 -0.80 -9.91 -12.44
N ALA A 52 -0.38 -8.68 -12.72
CA ALA A 52 -1.26 -7.51 -12.73
C ALA A 52 -2.24 -7.56 -13.93
N GLY A 53 -1.79 -8.11 -15.06
CA GLY A 53 -2.59 -8.29 -16.28
C GLY A 53 -3.56 -9.47 -16.25
N LEU A 54 -3.62 -10.24 -15.16
CA LEU A 54 -4.56 -11.35 -15.03
C LEU A 54 -5.99 -10.82 -14.87
N SER A 55 -6.73 -10.82 -15.98
CA SER A 55 -8.16 -10.50 -16.02
C SER A 55 -8.96 -11.59 -16.70
N PHE A 56 -10.25 -11.69 -16.34
CA PHE A 56 -11.23 -12.47 -17.09
C PHE A 56 -12.41 -11.60 -17.46
N MET A 57 -12.91 -11.78 -18.68
CA MET A 57 -14.09 -11.07 -19.18
C MET A 57 -15.36 -11.86 -18.80
N VAL A 58 -16.28 -11.18 -18.11
CA VAL A 58 -17.65 -11.67 -17.89
C VAL A 58 -18.59 -10.78 -18.67
N ARG A 59 -19.01 -11.25 -19.85
CA ARG A 59 -19.81 -10.47 -20.80
C ARG A 59 -19.03 -9.23 -21.25
N ASP A 60 -19.34 -8.06 -20.67
CA ASP A 60 -18.70 -6.77 -20.93
C ASP A 60 -17.94 -6.21 -19.71
N ALA A 61 -17.86 -6.96 -18.61
CA ALA A 61 -17.14 -6.57 -17.40
C ALA A 61 -15.78 -7.25 -17.33
N GLU A 62 -14.72 -6.46 -17.25
CA GLU A 62 -13.37 -6.95 -17.02
C GLU A 62 -13.13 -7.14 -15.51
N VAL A 63 -12.87 -8.37 -15.09
CA VAL A 63 -12.54 -8.71 -13.70
C VAL A 63 -11.05 -8.96 -13.59
N THR A 64 -10.31 -7.94 -13.13
CA THR A 64 -8.85 -7.99 -12.90
C THR A 64 -8.53 -8.62 -11.54
N TYR A 65 -8.60 -9.95 -11.46
CA TYR A 65 -8.27 -10.68 -10.22
C TYR A 65 -6.77 -10.61 -9.87
N GLY A 66 -5.92 -10.34 -10.87
CA GLY A 66 -4.50 -10.05 -10.68
C GLY A 66 -4.24 -8.94 -9.67
N ASN A 67 -4.90 -7.80 -9.86
CA ASN A 67 -4.83 -6.65 -8.94
C ASN A 67 -5.27 -7.00 -7.52
N PHE A 68 -6.24 -7.91 -7.37
CA PHE A 68 -6.69 -8.33 -6.05
C PHE A 68 -5.65 -9.20 -5.34
N ILE A 69 -5.01 -10.13 -6.06
CA ILE A 69 -3.91 -10.94 -5.51
C ILE A 69 -2.73 -10.04 -5.12
N GLN A 70 -2.37 -9.07 -5.96
CA GLN A 70 -1.35 -8.07 -5.64
C GLN A 70 -1.69 -7.30 -4.37
N ALA A 71 -2.93 -6.84 -4.20
CA ALA A 71 -3.38 -6.14 -3.00
C ALA A 71 -3.28 -7.00 -1.74
N ILE A 72 -3.60 -8.30 -1.82
CA ILE A 72 -3.43 -9.24 -0.69
C ILE A 72 -1.95 -9.39 -0.33
N VAL A 73 -1.08 -9.60 -1.33
CA VAL A 73 0.37 -9.75 -1.10
C VAL A 73 0.93 -8.47 -0.47
N LEU A 74 0.56 -7.30 -1.00
CA LEU A 74 0.94 -6.00 -0.48
C LEU A 74 0.51 -5.83 0.99
N PHE A 75 -0.74 -6.17 1.31
CA PHE A 75 -1.26 -6.10 2.67
C PHE A 75 -0.48 -7.00 3.63
N LEU A 76 -0.18 -8.24 3.24
CA LEU A 76 0.58 -9.18 4.07
C LEU A 76 2.01 -8.70 4.31
N ILE A 77 2.68 -8.14 3.29
CA ILE A 77 4.05 -7.64 3.43
C ILE A 77 4.09 -6.37 4.27
N ILE A 78 3.22 -5.39 4.01
CA ILE A 78 3.13 -4.18 4.86
C ILE A 78 2.86 -4.57 6.31
N GLY A 79 1.88 -5.45 6.55
CA GLY A 79 1.58 -5.95 7.89
C GLY A 79 2.78 -6.62 8.55
N TYR A 80 3.53 -7.44 7.81
CA TYR A 80 4.75 -8.07 8.31
C TYR A 80 5.85 -7.06 8.63
N VAL A 81 6.11 -6.09 7.75
CA VAL A 81 7.11 -5.04 7.97
C VAL A 81 6.75 -4.20 9.19
N MET A 82 5.48 -3.77 9.32
CA MET A 82 5.02 -3.02 10.48
C MET A 82 5.15 -3.83 11.78
N PHE A 83 4.83 -5.13 11.76
CA PHE A 83 5.04 -6.01 12.90
C PHE A 83 6.52 -6.13 13.30
N ARG A 84 7.44 -6.16 12.33
CA ARG A 84 8.89 -6.17 12.58
C ARG A 84 9.43 -4.85 13.10
N LEU A 85 8.81 -3.71 12.77
CA LEU A 85 9.19 -2.39 13.27
C LEU A 85 8.63 -2.10 14.67
N ALA A 86 7.45 -2.63 14.99
CA ALA A 86 6.83 -2.45 16.29
C ALA A 86 7.44 -3.31 17.41
N LYS A 87 8.37 -4.21 17.07
CA LYS A 87 8.98 -5.19 17.98
C LYS A 87 10.50 -5.09 17.95
#